data_AF-A0A4U5WMP3-F1
#
_entry.id   AF-A0A4U5WMP3-F1
#
_cell.length_a   1.000
_cell.length_b   1.000
_cell.length_c   1.000
_cell.angle_alpha   90.00
_cell.angle_beta   90.00
_cell.angle_gamma   90.00
#
_symmetry.space_group_name_H-M   'P 1'
#
loop_
_entity.id
_entity.type
_entity.pdbx_description
1 polymer ?
#
loop_
_entity_poly.entity_id
_entity_poly.type
_entity_poly.pdbx_seq_one_letter_code
_entity_poly.pdbx_strand_id
1 'polypeptide(L)'
;MATATAVRDYKEAQGGISRLAERELRLFFLSLDLTNIVATTNALQIFMPELVTEYGEMGAAVAIDFYDELREASNAAKPFKALMGEIPEQKAVQASVRWAVGPLFQTESNPAQALSNLTEVNDRFVKQTARNTIFHSAQKDPSKASYARVPSGAKTCKFCLMLASRGAVYANSKKAGENNKYHGHCDCQVIPMWDGDEYPEGYDPESLYDQYIALEVAKQGH
;
A
#
# COMPACT_ATOMS: atom_id res chain seq x y z
N MET A 1 5.81 -22.17 -0.25
CA MET A 1 5.34 -21.51 -1.50
C MET A 1 4.03 -20.79 -1.30
N ALA A 2 3.96 -19.54 -1.76
CA ALA A 2 2.70 -18.77 -1.75
C ALA A 2 1.68 -19.38 -2.68
N THR A 3 0.57 -19.89 -2.16
CA THR A 3 -0.50 -20.41 -3.01
C THR A 3 -1.18 -19.25 -3.74
N ALA A 4 -1.59 -19.47 -5.00
CA ALA A 4 -2.34 -18.48 -5.77
C ALA A 4 -3.65 -18.07 -5.07
N THR A 5 -4.18 -18.93 -4.20
CA THR A 5 -5.35 -18.64 -3.34
C THR A 5 -5.01 -17.65 -2.23
N ALA A 6 -3.98 -17.92 -1.42
CA ALA A 6 -3.59 -17.04 -0.30
C ALA A 6 -3.30 -15.61 -0.77
N VAL A 7 -2.60 -15.46 -1.91
CA VAL A 7 -2.32 -14.15 -2.50
C VAL A 7 -3.59 -13.42 -2.94
N ARG A 8 -4.55 -14.15 -3.52
CA ARG A 8 -5.83 -13.60 -3.99
C ARG A 8 -6.70 -13.18 -2.82
N ASP A 9 -6.79 -14.00 -1.79
CA ASP A 9 -7.59 -13.75 -0.59
C ASP A 9 -7.03 -12.55 0.19
N TYR A 10 -5.71 -12.50 0.37
CA TYR A 10 -5.03 -11.35 0.97
C TYR A 10 -5.32 -10.05 0.21
N LYS A 11 -5.22 -10.08 -1.12
CA LYS A 11 -5.54 -8.93 -1.98
C LYS A 11 -6.99 -8.50 -1.83
N GLU A 12 -7.93 -9.45 -1.83
CA GLU A 12 -9.36 -9.16 -1.73
C GLU A 12 -9.70 -8.53 -0.38
N ALA A 13 -9.15 -9.08 0.71
CA ALA A 13 -9.30 -8.55 2.06
C ALA A 13 -8.74 -7.11 2.19
N GLN A 14 -7.50 -6.88 1.74
CA GLN A 14 -6.90 -5.54 1.68
C GLN A 14 -7.75 -4.56 0.86
N GLY A 15 -8.24 -4.99 -0.30
CA GLY A 15 -9.13 -4.18 -1.12
C GLY A 15 -10.46 -3.88 -0.44
N GLY A 16 -11.04 -4.85 0.29
CA GLY A 16 -12.25 -4.68 1.07
C GLY A 16 -12.11 -3.62 2.16
N ILE A 17 -11.03 -3.71 2.95
CA ILE A 17 -10.71 -2.75 4.01
C ILE A 17 -10.57 -1.33 3.43
N SER A 18 -9.82 -1.17 2.34
CA SER A 18 -9.68 0.15 1.70
C SER A 18 -11.02 0.71 1.21
N ARG A 19 -11.88 -0.12 0.60
CA ARG A 19 -13.23 0.29 0.16
C ARG A 19 -14.13 0.71 1.32
N LEU A 20 -14.03 0.04 2.48
CA LEU A 20 -14.77 0.43 3.68
C LEU A 20 -14.33 1.81 4.20
N ALA A 21 -13.02 2.01 4.34
CA ALA A 21 -12.45 3.29 4.76
C ALA A 21 -12.82 4.42 3.79
N GLU A 22 -12.75 4.18 2.48
CA GLU A 22 -13.10 5.17 1.47
C GLU A 22 -14.59 5.55 1.55
N ARG A 23 -15.48 4.56 1.74
CA ARG A 23 -16.91 4.82 1.92
C ARG A 23 -17.17 5.72 3.12
N GLU A 24 -16.51 5.45 4.25
CA GLU A 24 -16.67 6.24 5.47
C GLU A 24 -16.15 7.66 5.30
N LEU A 25 -14.97 7.82 4.69
CA LEU A 25 -14.44 9.14 4.32
C LEU A 25 -15.41 9.92 3.43
N ARG A 26 -15.99 9.28 2.42
CA ARG A 26 -16.97 9.93 1.52
C ARG A 26 -18.21 10.39 2.29
N LEU A 27 -18.74 9.56 3.18
CA LEU A 27 -19.89 9.92 4.02
C LEU A 27 -19.56 11.09 4.95
N PHE A 28 -18.39 11.05 5.60
CA PHE A 28 -17.94 12.15 6.46
C PHE A 28 -17.78 13.45 5.64
N PHE A 29 -17.11 13.41 4.50
CA PHE A 29 -16.91 14.57 3.65
C PHE A 29 -18.24 15.20 3.19
N LEU A 30 -19.23 14.39 2.81
CA LEU A 30 -20.57 14.84 2.41
C LEU A 30 -21.35 15.51 3.55
N SER A 31 -20.97 15.26 4.81
CA SER A 31 -21.60 15.87 5.99
C SER A 31 -21.01 17.25 6.35
N LEU A 32 -19.89 17.65 5.73
CA LEU A 32 -19.18 18.88 6.07
C LEU A 32 -19.80 20.12 5.41
N ASP A 33 -19.77 21.24 6.14
CA ASP A 33 -20.04 22.56 5.57
C ASP A 33 -18.80 23.09 4.83
N LEU A 34 -18.80 22.88 3.51
CA LEU A 34 -17.70 23.30 2.64
C LEU A 34 -17.60 24.83 2.46
N THR A 35 -18.59 25.61 2.92
CA THR A 35 -18.48 27.08 2.93
C THR A 35 -17.55 27.56 4.05
N ASN A 36 -17.46 26.80 5.15
CA ASN A 36 -16.48 27.03 6.21
C ASN A 36 -15.26 26.12 6.02
N ILE A 37 -14.40 26.51 5.07
CA ILE A 37 -13.23 25.71 4.64
C ILE A 37 -12.26 25.47 5.80
N VAL A 38 -12.10 26.42 6.73
CA VAL A 38 -11.22 26.28 7.90
C VAL A 38 -11.75 25.21 8.85
N ALA A 39 -13.05 25.24 9.19
CA ALA A 39 -13.67 24.22 10.02
C ALA A 39 -13.63 22.84 9.35
N THR A 40 -13.94 22.77 8.06
CA THR A 40 -13.83 21.55 7.23
C THR A 40 -12.41 20.97 7.28
N THR A 41 -11.40 21.80 7.09
CA THR A 41 -9.99 21.38 7.10
C THR A 41 -9.57 20.86 8.48
N ASN A 42 -10.00 21.51 9.56
CA ASN A 42 -9.71 21.06 10.92
C ASN A 42 -10.40 19.73 11.23
N ALA A 43 -11.66 19.57 10.84
CA ALA A 43 -12.40 18.33 11.03
C ALA A 43 -11.73 17.16 10.29
N LEU A 44 -11.33 17.36 9.03
CA LEU A 44 -10.61 16.34 8.25
C LEU A 44 -9.22 16.00 8.83
N GLN A 45 -8.51 16.97 9.41
CA GLN A 45 -7.20 16.73 10.04
C GLN A 45 -7.29 15.93 11.34
N ILE A 46 -8.47 15.86 11.97
CA ILE A 46 -8.75 15.02 13.14
C ILE A 46 -9.23 13.65 12.68
N PHE A 47 -10.23 13.62 11.79
CA PHE A 47 -10.89 12.40 11.33
C PHE A 47 -9.96 11.46 10.54
N MET A 48 -9.18 11.98 9.59
CA MET A 48 -8.38 11.14 8.69
C MET A 48 -7.29 10.31 9.40
N PRO A 49 -6.54 10.84 10.37
CA PRO A 49 -5.61 10.02 11.15
C PRO A 49 -6.28 8.86 11.90
N GLU A 50 -7.46 9.09 12.50
CA GLU A 50 -8.21 8.05 13.22
C GLU A 50 -8.69 6.95 12.27
N LEU A 51 -9.28 7.35 11.14
CA LEU A 51 -9.68 6.43 10.07
C LEU A 51 -8.50 5.59 9.56
N VAL A 52 -7.35 6.21 9.31
CA VAL A 52 -6.14 5.52 8.86
C VAL A 52 -5.62 4.53 9.91
N THR A 53 -5.65 4.90 11.19
CA THR A 53 -5.23 3.99 12.27
C THR A 53 -6.15 2.79 12.35
N GLU A 54 -7.45 2.99 12.44
CA GLU A 54 -8.43 1.91 12.59
C GLU A 54 -8.38 0.91 11.44
N TYR A 55 -8.54 1.38 10.20
CA TYR A 55 -8.53 0.50 9.03
C TYR A 55 -7.12 -0.02 8.71
N GLY A 56 -6.08 0.73 9.06
CA GLY A 56 -4.70 0.28 8.93
C GLY A 56 -4.37 -0.90 9.85
N GLU A 57 -4.88 -0.90 11.08
CA GLU A 57 -4.76 -2.01 12.03
C GLU A 57 -5.48 -3.27 11.54
N MET A 58 -6.69 -3.13 10.99
CA MET A 58 -7.39 -4.25 10.33
C MET A 58 -6.54 -4.81 9.18
N GLY A 59 -5.96 -3.93 8.38
CA GLY A 59 -5.08 -4.34 7.28
C GLY A 59 -3.82 -5.06 7.76
N ALA A 60 -3.27 -4.64 8.90
CA ALA A 60 -2.10 -5.26 9.51
C ALA A 60 -2.41 -6.66 10.06
N ALA A 61 -3.57 -6.86 10.69
CA ALA A 61 -4.01 -8.19 11.14
C ALA A 61 -4.09 -9.18 9.98
N VAL A 62 -4.73 -8.78 8.88
CA VAL A 62 -4.79 -9.59 7.64
C VAL A 62 -3.40 -9.88 7.07
N ALA A 63 -2.46 -8.92 7.15
CA ALA A 63 -1.08 -9.12 6.71
C ALA A 63 -0.27 -10.05 7.63
N ILE A 64 -0.54 -10.06 8.94
CA ILE A 64 0.04 -11.00 9.90
C ILE A 64 -0.39 -12.42 9.55
N ASP A 65 -1.70 -12.64 9.42
CA ASP A 65 -2.25 -13.97 9.09
C ASP A 65 -1.68 -14.48 7.76
N PHE A 66 -1.65 -13.61 6.74
CA PHE A 66 -1.08 -13.94 5.44
C PHE A 66 0.41 -14.29 5.53
N TYR A 67 1.21 -13.51 6.25
CA TYR A 67 2.64 -13.79 6.41
C TYR A 67 2.87 -15.12 7.12
N ASP A 68 2.14 -15.37 8.20
CA ASP A 68 2.22 -16.60 8.98
C ASP A 68 1.83 -17.82 8.16
N GLU A 69 0.73 -17.75 7.41
CA GLU A 69 0.28 -18.83 6.51
C GLU A 69 1.36 -19.18 5.48
N LEU A 70 1.88 -18.17 4.78
CA LEU A 70 2.91 -18.40 3.77
C LEU A 70 4.20 -18.94 4.37
N ARG A 71 4.53 -18.50 5.58
CA ARG A 71 5.70 -18.95 6.29
C ARG A 71 5.57 -20.40 6.76
N GLU A 72 4.42 -20.79 7.28
CA GLU A 72 4.13 -22.17 7.67
C GLU A 72 4.18 -23.12 6.45
N ALA A 73 3.80 -22.64 5.27
CA ALA A 73 3.92 -23.35 4.00
C ALA A 73 5.31 -23.26 3.33
N SER A 74 6.29 -22.61 3.96
CA SER A 74 7.65 -22.42 3.43
C SER A 74 8.64 -23.45 3.99
N ASN A 75 9.85 -23.50 3.44
CA ASN A 75 10.96 -24.32 3.95
C ASN A 75 11.73 -23.65 5.12
N ALA A 76 11.15 -22.63 5.77
CA ALA A 76 11.83 -21.89 6.83
C ALA A 76 12.14 -22.76 8.07
N ALA A 77 13.43 -22.96 8.35
CA ALA A 77 13.88 -23.90 9.38
C ALA A 77 13.60 -23.47 10.84
N LYS A 78 13.45 -22.17 11.11
CA LYS A 78 13.26 -21.62 12.46
C LYS A 78 11.82 -21.14 12.66
N PRO A 79 11.21 -21.28 13.84
CA PRO A 79 9.91 -20.68 14.12
C PRO A 79 10.00 -19.15 14.14
N PHE A 80 8.94 -18.50 13.69
CA PHE A 80 8.75 -17.05 13.75
C PHE A 80 7.26 -16.75 13.55
N LYS A 81 6.79 -15.67 14.16
CA LYS A 81 5.44 -15.14 13.99
C LYS A 81 5.53 -13.70 13.54
N ALA A 82 4.69 -13.32 12.58
CA ALA A 82 4.68 -12.00 12.00
C ALA A 82 4.45 -10.92 13.07
N LEU A 83 5.10 -9.79 12.87
CA LEU A 83 5.08 -8.65 13.77
C LEU A 83 4.40 -7.48 13.06
N MET A 84 3.44 -6.87 13.74
CA MET A 84 2.78 -5.68 13.24
C MET A 84 3.81 -4.61 12.89
N GLY A 85 3.66 -4.04 11.69
CA GLY A 85 4.50 -2.93 11.25
C GLY A 85 4.04 -1.60 11.84
N GLU A 86 4.90 -0.59 11.71
CA GLU A 86 4.58 0.76 12.17
C GLU A 86 3.35 1.33 11.47
N ILE A 87 2.47 1.96 12.26
CA ILE A 87 1.35 2.75 11.76
C ILE A 87 1.89 4.08 11.20
N PRO A 88 1.35 4.61 10.10
CA PRO A 88 1.75 5.91 9.58
C PRO A 88 1.66 7.03 10.63
N GLU A 89 2.69 7.89 10.68
CA GLU A 89 2.69 9.03 11.59
C GLU A 89 1.51 9.98 11.30
N GLN A 90 0.77 10.36 12.36
CA GLN A 90 -0.37 11.27 12.23
C GLN A 90 -0.01 12.58 11.51
N LYS A 91 1.19 13.12 11.78
CA LYS A 91 1.67 14.36 11.13
C LYS A 91 1.80 14.22 9.60
N ALA A 92 2.18 13.05 9.10
CA ALA A 92 2.28 12.77 7.67
C ALA A 92 0.89 12.68 7.01
N VAL A 93 -0.08 12.07 7.70
CA VAL A 93 -1.48 12.02 7.28
C VAL A 93 -2.05 13.43 7.24
N GLN A 94 -1.91 14.21 8.31
CA GLN A 94 -2.37 15.60 8.40
C GLN A 94 -1.76 16.49 7.33
N ALA A 95 -0.46 16.35 7.04
CA ALA A 95 0.18 17.09 5.95
C ALA A 95 -0.44 16.77 4.59
N SER A 96 -0.77 15.50 4.36
CA SER A 96 -1.41 15.05 3.12
C SER A 96 -2.87 15.51 3.03
N VAL A 97 -3.59 15.58 4.16
CA VAL A 97 -4.94 16.19 4.23
C VAL A 97 -4.89 17.66 3.83
N ARG A 98 -3.96 18.45 4.39
CA ARG A 98 -3.82 19.87 4.05
C ARG A 98 -3.56 20.08 2.55
N TRP A 99 -2.73 19.24 1.95
CA TRP A 99 -2.54 19.24 0.49
C TRP A 99 -3.84 18.86 -0.25
N ALA A 100 -4.51 17.79 0.19
CA ALA A 100 -5.68 17.24 -0.49
C ALA A 100 -6.85 18.22 -0.54
N VAL A 101 -7.06 19.02 0.51
CA VAL A 101 -8.12 20.04 0.57
C VAL A 101 -7.78 21.35 -0.16
N GLY A 102 -6.56 21.49 -0.67
CA GLY A 102 -6.12 22.68 -1.42
C GLY A 102 -7.10 23.18 -2.51
N PRO A 103 -7.77 22.30 -3.28
CA PRO A 103 -8.78 22.71 -4.26
C PRO A 103 -9.99 23.47 -3.67
N LEU A 104 -10.27 23.34 -2.37
CA LEU A 104 -11.34 24.11 -1.72
C LEU A 104 -11.00 25.60 -1.61
N PHE A 105 -9.71 25.94 -1.55
CA PHE A 105 -9.19 27.31 -1.37
C PHE A 105 -8.97 28.07 -2.69
N GLN A 106 -9.23 27.43 -3.84
CA GLN A 106 -9.12 28.09 -5.14
C GLN A 106 -10.25 29.13 -5.32
N THR A 107 -10.04 30.12 -6.20
CA THR A 107 -11.05 31.14 -6.54
C THR A 107 -12.37 30.50 -6.94
N GLU A 108 -12.30 29.46 -7.77
CA GLU A 108 -13.40 28.54 -8.03
C GLU A 108 -13.18 27.30 -7.18
N SER A 109 -13.92 27.17 -6.09
CA SER A 109 -13.80 26.02 -5.19
C SER A 109 -14.11 24.72 -5.94
N ASN A 110 -13.28 23.69 -5.77
CA ASN A 110 -13.45 22.40 -6.41
C ASN A 110 -13.53 21.24 -5.40
N PRO A 111 -14.69 21.01 -4.77
CA PRO A 111 -14.92 19.90 -3.85
C PRO A 111 -14.68 18.51 -4.43
N ALA A 112 -15.00 18.31 -5.72
CA ALA A 112 -14.83 17.03 -6.38
C ALA A 112 -13.34 16.63 -6.45
N GLN A 113 -12.46 17.57 -6.79
CA GLN A 113 -11.02 17.34 -6.78
C GLN A 113 -10.49 17.16 -5.35
N ALA A 114 -10.99 17.92 -4.38
CA ALA A 114 -10.59 17.74 -2.99
C ALA A 114 -10.93 16.33 -2.47
N LEU A 115 -12.15 15.85 -2.74
CA LEU A 115 -12.55 14.48 -2.39
C LEU A 115 -11.71 13.44 -3.13
N SER A 116 -11.44 13.63 -4.42
CA SER A 116 -10.55 12.74 -5.19
C SER A 116 -9.18 12.62 -4.52
N ASN A 117 -8.55 13.75 -4.18
CA ASN A 117 -7.27 13.78 -3.50
C ASN A 117 -7.33 13.09 -2.13
N LEU A 118 -8.39 13.33 -1.35
CA LEU A 118 -8.59 12.72 -0.04
C LEU A 118 -8.71 11.20 -0.15
N THR A 119 -9.45 10.69 -1.14
CA THR A 119 -9.58 9.23 -1.36
C THR A 119 -8.27 8.58 -1.77
N GLU A 120 -7.44 9.25 -2.59
CA GLU A 120 -6.08 8.77 -2.91
C GLU A 120 -5.18 8.73 -1.67
N VAL A 121 -5.21 9.78 -0.84
CA VAL A 121 -4.46 9.84 0.41
C VAL A 121 -4.92 8.73 1.37
N ASN A 122 -6.23 8.52 1.48
CA ASN A 122 -6.82 7.47 2.29
C ASN A 122 -6.33 6.08 1.88
N ASP A 123 -6.51 5.70 0.62
CA ASP A 123 -6.12 4.37 0.11
C ASP A 123 -4.63 4.11 0.34
N ARG A 124 -3.79 5.13 0.12
CA ARG A 124 -2.35 5.03 0.35
C ARG A 124 -2.05 4.67 1.81
N PHE A 125 -2.59 5.41 2.76
CA PHE A 125 -2.24 5.28 4.18
C PHE A 125 -2.90 4.08 4.85
N VAL A 126 -4.16 3.77 4.52
CA VAL A 126 -4.87 2.58 5.05
C VAL A 126 -4.13 1.30 4.68
N LYS A 127 -3.63 1.18 3.45
CA LYS A 127 -2.84 0.01 3.01
C LYS A 127 -1.41 0.00 3.55
N GLN A 128 -0.91 1.11 4.11
CA GLN A 128 0.51 1.26 4.45
C GLN A 128 0.90 0.39 5.65
N THR A 129 0.07 0.30 6.69
CA THR A 129 0.38 -0.50 7.89
C THR A 129 0.53 -1.99 7.55
N ALA A 130 -0.31 -2.51 6.64
CA ALA A 130 -0.19 -3.88 6.13
C ALA A 130 1.12 -4.12 5.38
N ARG A 131 1.51 -3.19 4.50
CA ARG A 131 2.80 -3.25 3.80
C ARG A 131 3.98 -3.19 4.78
N ASN A 132 3.90 -2.30 5.76
CA ASN A 132 4.90 -2.17 6.82
C ASN A 132 5.01 -3.45 7.64
N THR A 133 3.89 -4.15 7.87
CA THR A 133 3.84 -5.43 8.59
C THR A 133 4.64 -6.50 7.86
N ILE A 134 4.45 -6.66 6.55
CA ILE A 134 5.23 -7.60 5.74
C ILE A 134 6.71 -7.20 5.75
N PHE A 135 7.04 -5.91 5.57
CA PHE A 135 8.42 -5.44 5.59
C PHE A 135 9.11 -5.67 6.93
N HIS A 136 8.43 -5.34 8.03
CA HIS A 136 8.96 -5.48 9.38
C HIS A 136 9.16 -6.95 9.72
N SER A 137 8.16 -7.79 9.42
CA SER A 137 8.24 -9.24 9.62
C SER A 137 9.38 -9.83 8.81
N ALA A 138 9.51 -9.51 7.52
CA ALA A 138 10.59 -10.01 6.69
C ALA A 138 11.98 -9.59 7.18
N GLN A 139 12.10 -8.37 7.73
CA GLN A 139 13.35 -7.89 8.33
C GLN A 139 13.72 -8.64 9.62
N LYS A 140 12.72 -9.05 10.41
CA LYS A 140 12.91 -9.72 11.71
C LYS A 140 12.95 -11.25 11.59
N ASP A 141 12.54 -11.81 10.46
CA ASP A 141 12.49 -13.24 10.24
C ASP A 141 13.89 -13.87 10.27
N PRO A 142 14.18 -14.80 11.20
CA PRO A 142 15.48 -15.43 11.33
C PRO A 142 15.84 -16.34 10.16
N SER A 143 14.88 -16.67 9.29
CA SER A 143 15.09 -17.43 8.04
C SER A 143 15.41 -16.54 6.84
N LYS A 144 15.75 -15.25 7.06
CA LYS A 144 16.15 -14.28 6.03
C LYS A 144 15.10 -14.13 4.93
N ALA A 145 13.85 -13.90 5.32
CA ALA A 145 12.79 -13.66 4.35
C ALA A 145 13.14 -12.51 3.40
N SER A 146 12.77 -12.72 2.15
CA SER A 146 12.74 -11.71 1.10
C SER A 146 11.28 -11.29 0.86
N TYR A 147 11.07 -10.29 0.02
CA TYR A 147 9.73 -10.00 -0.49
C TYR A 147 9.80 -9.50 -1.92
N ALA A 148 8.73 -9.77 -2.66
CA ALA A 148 8.51 -9.23 -3.99
C ALA A 148 7.35 -8.23 -3.97
N ARG A 149 7.43 -7.19 -4.81
CA ARG A 149 6.24 -6.40 -5.14
C ARG A 149 5.56 -7.06 -6.33
N VAL A 150 4.32 -7.48 -6.13
CA VAL A 150 3.55 -8.16 -7.16
C VAL A 150 2.38 -7.26 -7.56
N PRO A 151 2.44 -6.66 -8.76
CA PRO A 151 1.31 -5.92 -9.30
C PRO A 151 0.16 -6.87 -9.57
N SER A 152 -1.03 -6.51 -9.12
CA SER A 152 -2.19 -7.40 -9.21
C SER A 152 -3.40 -6.75 -9.90
N GLY A 153 -3.27 -5.51 -10.37
CA GLY A 153 -4.31 -4.73 -11.03
C GLY A 153 -4.14 -4.64 -12.54
N ALA A 154 -5.18 -4.19 -13.25
CA ALA A 154 -5.16 -4.04 -14.70
C ALA A 154 -4.20 -2.94 -15.18
N LYS A 155 -3.88 -1.97 -14.31
CA LYS A 155 -2.92 -0.90 -14.57
C LYS A 155 -1.97 -0.77 -13.39
N THR A 156 -0.68 -0.76 -13.67
CA THR A 156 0.38 -0.58 -12.67
C THR A 156 1.19 0.64 -13.04
N CYS A 157 1.44 1.54 -12.09
CA CYS A 157 2.25 2.71 -12.38
C CYS A 157 3.70 2.30 -12.70
N LYS A 158 4.37 3.11 -13.52
CA LYS A 158 5.75 2.87 -13.97
C LYS A 158 6.75 2.66 -12.82
N PHE A 159 6.60 3.41 -11.73
CA PHE A 159 7.45 3.27 -10.55
C PHE A 159 7.26 1.90 -9.88
N CYS A 160 6.02 1.42 -9.79
CA CYS A 160 5.71 0.11 -9.27
C CYS A 160 6.17 -1.02 -10.20
N LEU A 161 6.09 -0.85 -11.52
CA LEU A 161 6.68 -1.80 -12.49
C LEU A 161 8.18 -1.94 -12.26
N MET A 162 8.91 -0.82 -12.15
CA MET A 162 10.36 -0.82 -11.88
C MET A 162 10.71 -1.52 -10.55
N LEU A 163 9.91 -1.34 -9.51
CA LEU A 163 10.16 -2.01 -8.23
C LEU A 163 9.78 -3.49 -8.26
N ALA A 164 8.70 -3.82 -8.94
CA ALA A 164 8.22 -5.19 -9.12
C ALA A 164 9.16 -6.01 -10.01
N SER A 165 9.82 -5.40 -10.98
CA SER A 165 10.76 -6.09 -11.87
C SER A 165 12.06 -6.55 -11.18
N ARG A 166 12.25 -6.20 -9.90
CA ARG A 166 13.42 -6.62 -9.12
C ARG A 166 13.31 -8.06 -8.59
N GLY A 167 12.13 -8.66 -8.67
CA GLY A 167 11.86 -9.95 -8.06
C GLY A 167 11.88 -9.88 -6.53
N ALA A 168 12.10 -11.04 -5.91
CA ALA A 168 12.24 -11.14 -4.47
C ALA A 168 13.57 -10.50 -4.01
N VAL A 169 13.48 -9.46 -3.17
CA VAL A 169 14.64 -8.79 -2.60
C VAL A 169 14.73 -9.05 -1.11
N TYR A 170 15.94 -9.35 -0.60
CA TYR A 170 16.16 -9.50 0.83
C TYR A 170 15.82 -8.21 1.56
N ALA A 171 15.06 -8.33 2.66
CA ALA A 171 14.54 -7.19 3.40
C ALA A 171 15.63 -6.28 4.00
N ASN A 172 16.80 -6.84 4.29
CA ASN A 172 17.97 -6.11 4.81
C ASN A 172 18.85 -5.47 3.71
N SER A 173 18.54 -5.70 2.43
CA SER A 173 19.33 -5.13 1.35
C SER A 173 19.09 -3.63 1.23
N LYS A 174 20.13 -2.87 0.89
CA LYS A 174 20.01 -1.41 0.62
C LYS A 174 18.91 -1.11 -0.42
N LYS A 175 18.71 -2.03 -1.38
CA LYS A 175 17.69 -1.95 -2.43
C LYS A 175 16.24 -2.11 -1.93
N ALA A 176 16.04 -2.75 -0.78
CA ALA A 176 14.74 -3.02 -0.16
C ALA A 176 14.17 -1.79 0.59
N GLY A 177 15.01 -0.89 1.11
CA GLY A 177 14.57 0.27 1.91
C GLY A 177 14.38 1.57 1.15
N GLU A 178 15.20 1.85 0.12
CA GLU A 178 15.31 3.19 -0.49
C GLU A 178 14.05 3.66 -1.23
N ASN A 179 13.05 2.80 -1.45
CA ASN A 179 11.89 3.10 -2.29
C ASN A 179 10.56 2.51 -1.78
N ASN A 180 10.36 2.41 -0.46
CA ASN A 180 9.09 1.99 0.15
C ASN A 180 7.93 3.00 0.06
N LYS A 181 7.90 3.73 -1.06
CA LYS A 181 6.83 4.64 -1.44
C LYS A 181 5.75 3.90 -2.22
N TYR A 182 4.52 4.33 -1.98
CA TYR A 182 3.32 3.91 -2.69
C TYR A 182 2.45 5.13 -2.95
N HIS A 183 1.75 5.14 -4.07
CA HIS A 183 0.69 6.10 -4.35
C HIS A 183 -0.68 5.53 -3.91
N GLY A 184 -1.70 6.39 -3.88
CA GLY A 184 -3.09 5.98 -3.66
C GLY A 184 -3.66 5.22 -4.86
N HIS A 185 -4.63 4.34 -4.63
CA HIS A 185 -5.24 3.46 -5.63
C HIS A 185 -4.21 2.54 -6.33
N CYS A 186 -3.15 2.16 -5.61
CA CYS A 186 -2.16 1.20 -6.10
C CYS A 186 -2.59 -0.23 -5.77
N ASP A 187 -2.55 -1.11 -6.77
CA ASP A 187 -2.89 -2.54 -6.66
C ASP A 187 -1.68 -3.44 -6.41
N CYS A 188 -0.49 -2.87 -6.14
CA CYS A 188 0.69 -3.67 -5.81
C CYS A 188 0.59 -4.25 -4.39
N GLN A 189 0.76 -5.56 -4.32
CA GLN A 189 0.90 -6.31 -3.07
C GLN A 189 2.37 -6.53 -2.75
N VAL A 190 2.68 -6.67 -1.46
CA VAL A 190 4.00 -7.11 -0.98
C VAL A 190 3.85 -8.56 -0.56
N ILE A 191 4.59 -9.46 -1.20
CA ILE A 191 4.49 -10.89 -0.98
C ILE A 191 5.79 -11.37 -0.35
N PRO A 192 5.79 -11.90 0.89
CA PRO A 192 6.97 -12.47 1.50
C PRO A 192 7.36 -13.77 0.78
N MET A 193 8.66 -14.03 0.69
CA MET A 193 9.22 -15.19 0.01
C MET A 193 10.46 -15.70 0.74
N TRP A 194 10.64 -17.02 0.79
CA TRP A 194 11.80 -17.69 1.36
C TRP A 194 12.61 -18.42 0.28
N ASP A 195 13.80 -18.87 0.65
CA ASP A 195 14.69 -19.60 -0.25
C ASP A 195 14.00 -20.87 -0.78
N GLY A 196 14.06 -21.06 -2.10
CA GLY A 196 13.39 -22.14 -2.80
C GLY A 196 11.89 -21.94 -3.08
N ASP A 197 11.28 -20.80 -2.72
CA ASP A 197 9.91 -20.51 -3.16
C ASP A 197 9.87 -20.11 -4.64
N GLU A 198 8.85 -20.60 -5.35
CA GLU A 198 8.51 -20.10 -6.69
C GLU A 198 7.74 -18.77 -6.60
N TYR A 199 7.84 -17.98 -7.68
CA TYR A 199 7.05 -16.76 -7.81
C TYR A 199 5.55 -17.08 -7.91
N PRO A 200 4.68 -16.19 -7.41
CA PRO A 200 3.24 -16.33 -7.58
C PRO A 200 2.84 -16.47 -9.05
N GLU A 201 1.78 -17.25 -9.31
CA GLU A 201 1.27 -17.45 -10.66
C GLU A 201 1.03 -16.12 -11.40
N GLY A 202 1.53 -16.02 -12.63
CA GLY A 202 1.40 -14.82 -13.48
C GLY A 202 2.34 -13.67 -13.11
N TYR A 203 3.19 -13.81 -12.11
CA TYR A 203 4.23 -12.83 -11.79
C TYR A 203 5.56 -13.20 -12.47
N ASP A 204 5.96 -12.38 -13.43
CA ASP A 204 7.26 -12.48 -14.12
C ASP A 204 8.03 -11.16 -13.99
N PRO A 205 9.08 -11.10 -13.15
CA PRO A 205 9.90 -9.91 -13.00
C PRO A 205 10.56 -9.42 -14.30
N GLU A 206 10.92 -10.33 -15.22
CA GLU A 206 11.60 -9.97 -16.47
C GLU A 206 10.63 -9.27 -17.42
N SER A 207 9.44 -9.85 -17.64
CA SER A 207 8.38 -9.19 -18.42
C SER A 207 8.00 -7.80 -17.85
N LEU A 208 7.98 -7.65 -16.52
CA LEU A 208 7.71 -6.35 -15.90
C LEU A 208 8.84 -5.33 -16.13
N TYR A 209 10.10 -5.80 -16.25
CA TYR A 209 11.23 -4.94 -16.61
C TYR A 209 11.09 -4.43 -18.05
N ASP A 210 10.75 -5.31 -18.99
CA ASP A 210 10.54 -4.95 -20.39
C ASP A 210 9.43 -3.91 -20.54
N GLN A 211 8.31 -4.09 -19.82
CA GLN A 211 7.23 -3.11 -19.78
C GLN A 211 7.69 -1.75 -19.22
N TYR A 212 8.51 -1.76 -18.16
CA TYR A 212 9.08 -0.53 -17.61
C TYR A 212 9.98 0.19 -18.61
N ILE A 213 10.86 -0.54 -19.31
CA ILE A 213 11.75 0.02 -20.33
C ILE A 213 10.97 0.59 -21.51
N ALA A 214 9.93 -0.10 -21.98
CA ALA A 214 9.05 0.41 -23.03
C ALA A 214 8.41 1.77 -22.66
N LEU A 215 7.99 1.92 -21.39
CA LEU A 215 7.47 3.19 -20.86
C LEU A 215 8.55 4.27 -20.62
N GLU A 216 9.82 3.90 -20.47
CA GLU A 216 10.96 4.84 -20.44
C GLU A 216 11.25 5.39 -21.84
N VAL A 217 11.34 4.51 -22.83
CA VAL A 217 11.62 4.90 -24.22
C VAL A 217 10.49 5.79 -24.78
N ALA A 218 9.23 5.45 -24.53
CA ALA A 218 8.09 6.25 -24.99
C ALA A 218 8.06 7.69 -24.42
N LYS A 219 8.67 7.93 -23.25
CA LYS A 219 8.78 9.28 -22.67
C LYS A 219 9.88 10.13 -23.31
N GLN A 220 10.88 9.52 -23.93
CA GLN A 220 12.05 10.21 -24.51
C GLN A 220 11.88 10.54 -26.00
N GLY A 221 10.84 10.02 -26.64
CA GLY A 221 10.50 10.25 -28.06
C GLY A 221 9.47 11.35 -28.32
N HIS A 222 9.17 12.18 -27.32
CA HIS A 222 8.32 13.37 -27.39
C HIS A 222 9.10 14.60 -26.92
#